data_AF-A0A1Q6T6N3-F1
#
_entry.id   AF-A0A1Q6T6N3-F1
#
_cell.length_a   1.000
_cell.length_b   1.000
_cell.length_c   1.000
_cell.angle_alpha   90.00
_cell.angle_beta   90.00
_cell.angle_gamma   90.00
#
_symmetry.space_group_name_H-M   'P 1'
#
loop_
_entity.id
_entity.type
_entity.pdbx_description
1 polymer ?
#
loop_
_entity_poly.entity_id
_entity_poly.type
_entity_poly.pdbx_seq_one_letter_code
_entity_poly.pdbx_strand_id
1 'polypeptide(L)' 'MKVIFEFDTESENFNSIELERHKQANDMAKALGEILKKARGLDKYDERSAIPTDEIRKELNEIICQYVDIEKIGY' A
#
# COMPACT_ATOMS: atom_id res chain seq x y z
N MET A 1 -31.42 12.85 -25.17
CA MET A 1 -31.36 12.93 -23.69
C MET A 1 -29.90 12.85 -23.30
N LYS A 2 -29.30 13.93 -22.79
CA LYS A 2 -27.88 13.98 -22.40
C LYS A 2 -27.86 13.76 -20.89
N VAL A 3 -27.51 12.56 -20.46
CA VAL A 3 -27.36 12.24 -19.04
C VAL A 3 -26.05 12.85 -18.58
N ILE A 4 -26.13 13.86 -17.72
CA ILE A 4 -24.97 14.44 -17.04
C ILE A 4 -24.89 13.70 -15.71
N PHE A 5 -23.77 13.00 -15.49
CA PHE A 5 -23.45 12.46 -14.18
C PHE A 5 -22.91 13.62 -13.33
N GLU A 6 -23.74 14.19 -12.49
CA GLU A 6 -23.28 15.06 -11.41
C GLU A 6 -22.76 14.13 -10.30
N PHE A 7 -21.44 14.06 -10.18
CA PHE A 7 -20.82 13.50 -8.99
C PHE A 7 -20.99 14.54 -7.88
N ASP A 8 -21.82 14.20 -6.90
CA ASP A 8 -22.02 14.99 -5.70
C ASP A 8 -20.73 14.92 -4.85
N THR A 9 -19.77 15.79 -5.17
CA THR A 9 -18.50 15.88 -4.44
C THR A 9 -18.65 16.56 -3.08
N GLU A 10 -19.86 17.03 -2.73
CA GLU A 10 -20.11 17.76 -1.47
C GLU A 10 -20.40 16.84 -0.28
N SER A 11 -20.62 15.53 -0.50
CA SER A 11 -20.99 14.59 0.58
C SER A 11 -19.82 13.89 1.29
N GLU A 12 -18.56 14.11 0.88
CA GLU A 12 -17.37 13.51 1.51
C GLU A 12 -16.51 14.56 2.22
N ASN A 13 -17.12 15.39 3.08
CA ASN A 13 -16.35 16.21 4.02
C ASN A 13 -15.86 15.32 5.17
N PHE A 14 -14.85 14.49 4.88
CA PHE A 14 -14.11 13.79 5.92
C PHE A 14 -13.61 14.82 6.95
N ASN A 15 -13.87 14.55 8.22
CA ASN A 15 -13.16 15.31 9.25
C ASN A 15 -11.65 15.01 9.16
N SER A 16 -10.81 15.86 9.76
CA SER A 16 -9.35 15.75 9.64
C SER A 16 -8.80 14.37 10.03
N ILE A 17 -9.45 13.69 10.99
CA ILE A 17 -9.07 12.36 11.48
C ILE A 17 -9.43 11.29 10.45
N GLU A 18 -10.64 11.34 9.89
CA GLU A 18 -11.07 10.41 8.84
C GLU A 18 -10.19 10.56 7.59
N LEU A 19 -9.86 11.80 7.21
CA LEU A 19 -8.96 12.07 6.09
C LEU A 19 -7.56 11.48 6.33
N GLU A 20 -7.05 11.58 7.55
CA GLU A 20 -5.75 10.99 7.92
C GLU A 20 -5.78 9.46 7.87
N ARG A 21 -6.85 8.83 8.36
CA ARG A 21 -7.05 7.38 8.27
C ARG A 21 -7.17 6.90 6.82
N HIS A 22 -7.87 7.64 5.97
CA HIS A 22 -7.95 7.32 4.54
C HIS A 22 -6.61 7.46 3.83
N LYS A 23 -5.81 8.48 4.16
CA LYS A 23 -4.44 8.62 3.66
C LYS A 23 -3.58 7.44 4.09
N GLN A 24 -3.61 7.07 5.37
CA GLN A 24 -2.87 5.93 5.89
C GLN A 24 -3.29 4.62 5.20
N ALA A 25 -4.60 4.37 5.04
CA ALA A 25 -5.10 3.21 4.33
C ALA A 25 -4.65 3.16 2.86
N ASN A 26 -4.65 4.31 2.18
CA ASN A 26 -4.16 4.43 0.81
C ASN A 26 -2.65 4.13 0.72
N ASP A 27 -1.86 4.63 1.66
CA ASP A 27 -0.42 4.40 1.64
C ASP A 27 -0.08 2.95 2.03
N MET A 28 -0.83 2.33 2.94
CA MET A 28 -0.76 0.89 3.20
C MET A 28 -1.12 0.05 1.96
N ALA A 29 -2.13 0.45 1.19
CA ALA A 29 -2.50 -0.23 -0.05
C ALA A 29 -1.38 -0.14 -1.11
N LYS A 30 -0.70 1.01 -1.21
CA LYS A 30 0.49 1.16 -2.09
C LYS A 30 1.63 0.26 -1.63
N ALA A 31 1.92 0.24 -0.33
CA ALA A 31 2.95 -0.62 0.25
C ALA A 31 2.69 -2.10 -0.11
N LEU A 32 1.45 -2.56 0.08
CA LEU A 32 1.03 -3.91 -0.27
C LEU A 32 1.18 -4.19 -1.78
N GLY A 33 0.82 -3.23 -2.64
CA GLY A 33 1.00 -3.34 -4.08
C GLY A 33 2.45 -3.57 -4.49
N GLU A 34 3.39 -2.83 -3.91
CA GLU A 34 4.83 -2.99 -4.17
C GLU A 34 5.38 -4.32 -3.63
N ILE A 35 4.94 -4.74 -2.45
CA ILE A 35 5.28 -6.06 -1.87
C ILE A 35 4.82 -7.19 -2.81
N LEU A 36 3.58 -7.12 -3.31
CA LEU A 36 3.04 -8.15 -4.21
C LEU A 36 3.75 -8.18 -5.56
N LYS A 37 4.15 -7.03 -6.11
CA LYS A 37 4.98 -6.96 -7.33
C LYS A 37 6.33 -7.66 -7.10
N LYS A 38 6.97 -7.40 -5.95
CA LYS A 38 8.23 -8.08 -5.60
C LYS A 38 8.04 -9.58 -5.42
N ALA A 39 6.98 -10.01 -4.73
CA ALA A 39 6.67 -11.42 -4.54
C ALA A 39 6.51 -12.16 -5.88
N ARG A 40 5.80 -11.57 -6.86
CA ARG A 40 5.74 -12.11 -8.24
C ARG A 40 7.12 -12.20 -8.90
N GLY A 41 8.00 -11.26 -8.62
CA GLY A 41 9.39 -11.29 -9.09
C GLY A 41 10.24 -12.38 -8.43
N LEU A 42 9.78 -13.03 -7.37
CA LEU A 42 10.46 -14.15 -6.72
C LEU A 42 10.15 -15.50 -7.39
N ASP A 43 9.13 -15.59 -8.24
CA ASP A 43 8.84 -16.79 -9.06
C ASP A 43 10.03 -17.15 -9.99
N LYS A 44 10.98 -16.23 -10.19
CA LYS A 44 12.22 -16.48 -10.94
C LYS A 44 13.22 -17.38 -10.21
N TYR A 45 13.07 -17.57 -8.89
CA TYR A 45 13.91 -18.49 -8.12
C TYR A 45 13.33 -19.90 -8.27
N ASP A 46 13.97 -20.72 -9.12
CA ASP A 46 13.75 -22.18 -9.18
C ASP A 46 14.01 -22.80 -7.79
N GLU A 47 13.33 -23.90 -7.46
CA GLU A 47 13.46 -24.67 -6.20
C GLU A 47 14.92 -25.05 -5.87
N ARG A 48 15.80 -25.03 -6.88
CA ARG A 48 17.25 -25.30 -6.79
C ARG A 48 18.09 -24.09 -6.38
N SER A 49 17.53 -22.88 -6.43
CA SER A 49 18.20 -21.63 -6.09
C SER A 49 17.78 -21.22 -4.69
N ALA A 50 18.74 -21.02 -3.79
CA ALA A 50 18.45 -20.50 -2.47
C ALA A 50 17.83 -19.10 -2.58
N ILE A 51 16.63 -18.94 -2.02
CA ILE A 51 15.96 -17.64 -1.95
C ILE A 51 16.74 -16.74 -0.97
N PRO A 52 17.23 -15.54 -1.39
CA PRO A 52 18.01 -14.65 -0.54
C PRO A 52 17.09 -13.94 0.48
N THR A 53 16.71 -14.69 1.51
CA THR A 53 15.63 -14.33 2.44
C THR A 53 15.96 -13.07 3.25
N ASP A 54 17.25 -12.82 3.57
CA ASP A 54 17.67 -11.63 4.30
C ASP A 54 17.62 -10.36 3.45
N GLU A 55 17.98 -10.43 2.17
CA GLU A 55 17.86 -9.31 1.23
C GLU A 55 16.39 -8.98 0.99
N ILE A 56 15.54 -9.99 0.77
CA ILE A 56 14.09 -9.81 0.61
C ILE A 56 13.50 -9.18 1.87
N ARG A 57 13.88 -9.66 3.06
CA ARG A 57 13.40 -9.08 4.33
C ARG A 57 13.78 -7.61 4.46
N LYS A 58 15.02 -7.25 4.13
CA LYS A 58 15.49 -5.85 4.16
C LYS A 58 14.68 -4.98 3.19
N GLU A 59 14.52 -5.43 1.96
CA GLU A 59 13.76 -4.72 0.94
C GLU A 59 12.27 -4.54 1.29
N LEU A 60 11.64 -5.56 1.89
CA LEU A 60 10.26 -5.47 2.36
C LEU A 60 10.12 -4.45 3.49
N ASN A 61 11.06 -4.43 4.43
CA ASN A 61 11.07 -3.44 5.51
C ASN A 61 11.27 -2.02 4.97
N GLU A 62 12.11 -1.83 3.95
CA GLU A 62 12.27 -0.53 3.30
C GLU A 62 10.97 -0.04 2.64
N ILE A 63 10.23 -0.92 1.95
CA ILE A 63 8.92 -0.57 1.37
C ILE A 63 7.92 -0.20 2.46
N ILE A 64 7.85 -0.99 3.53
CA ILE A 64 6.91 -0.71 4.64
C ILE A 64 7.26 0.65 5.26
N CYS A 65 8.52 0.92 5.59
CA CYS A 65 8.92 2.20 6.20
C CYS A 65 8.76 3.42 5.26
N GLN A 66 8.77 3.22 3.93
CA GLN A 66 8.58 4.31 2.97
C GLN A 66 7.13 4.77 2.86
N TYR A 67 6.18 3.84 2.98
CA TYR A 67 4.76 4.10 2.72
C TYR A 67 3.91 4.07 3.99
N VAL A 68 4.31 3.31 5.01
CA VAL A 68 3.53 3.11 6.21
C VAL A 68 4.18 3.82 7.38
N ASP A 69 3.47 4.82 7.90
CA ASP A 69 3.79 5.40 9.19
C ASP A 69 3.38 4.41 10.30
N ILE A 70 4.34 3.60 10.74
CA ILE A 70 4.13 2.54 11.74
C ILE A 70 3.74 3.14 13.09
N GLU A 71 4.19 4.35 13.42
CA GLU A 71 3.86 5.03 14.69
C GLU A 71 2.39 5.42 14.77
N LYS A 72 1.73 5.56 13.61
CA LYS A 72 0.29 5.83 13.50
C LYS A 72 -0.57 4.58 13.44
N ILE A 73 0.00 3.38 13.40
CA ILE A 73 -0.77 2.13 13.44
C ILE A 73 -1.11 1.83 14.91
N GLY A 74 -2.32 2.17 15.33
CA GLY A 74 -2.85 1.78 16.64
C GLY A 74 -3.52 2.86 17.49
N TYR A 75 -3.74 4.07 16.95
CA TYR A 75 -4.51 5.14 17.62
C TYR A 75 -5.97 5.22 17.14
#